data_AF-A0A7C7Z3P3-F1
#
_entry.id   AF-A0A7C7Z3P3-F1
#
_cell.length_a   1.000
_cell.length_b   1.000
_cell.length_c   1.000
_cell.angle_alpha   90.00
_cell.angle_beta   90.00
_cell.angle_gamma   90.00
#
_symmetry.space_group_name_H-M   'P 1'
#
loop_
_entity.id
_entity.type
_entity.pdbx_description
1 polymer ?
#
loop_
_entity_poly.entity_id
_entity_poly.type
_entity_poly.pdbx_seq_one_letter_code
_entity_poly.pdbx_strand_id
1 'polypeptide(L)'
;MADNWPPQEITLSSGKRILFLTKNLDLIRQQLYDGLNLSMSDLTVDELLDDINTDVMTPAWVCFDHDPAEIAKNGYAGLIHNGKRVFEENALINGNFEVIVSGHRKGTGSSRETAAQAEKWAGIRIVIAASFAPIHERNNINLGQLMGDHEMLEKLQNGATLPLCEFIDKYDPITKLIVENGGIFPFAKQLKSGNIDLPIPECNQRPMTMCEKIIAKKLLATNGKTAYVEPHNAVLASVNGGYSHEFTTAQVHEFLKHEYGENYSLPDPDKFAVFEDHLLYATGVPRFGPFTDKIQTLRNMQNLFQQHTGVRDYSAKDGIS
;
A
#
# COMPACT_ATOMS: atom_id res chain seq x y z
N MET A 1 -17.21 7.00 12.16
CA MET A 1 -17.65 5.85 11.34
C MET A 1 -17.19 6.17 9.94
N ALA A 2 -16.21 5.46 9.39
CA ALA A 2 -15.94 5.58 7.97
C ALA A 2 -17.13 4.90 7.27
N ASP A 3 -17.88 5.66 6.48
CA ASP A 3 -18.86 5.10 5.56
C ASP A 3 -18.19 3.98 4.74
N ASN A 4 -18.90 2.88 4.51
CA ASN A 4 -18.39 1.70 3.78
C ASN A 4 -17.67 2.14 2.50
N TRP A 5 -16.34 2.14 2.53
CA TRP A 5 -15.49 2.48 1.39
C TRP A 5 -14.96 1.19 0.74
N PRO A 6 -14.98 1.09 -0.59
CA PRO A 6 -15.48 2.07 -1.56
C PRO A 6 -17.02 2.02 -1.72
N PRO A 7 -17.67 3.16 -2.03
CA PRO A 7 -19.08 3.17 -2.41
C PRO A 7 -19.28 2.56 -3.81
N GLN A 8 -20.51 2.16 -4.13
CA GLN A 8 -20.86 1.64 -5.46
C GLN A 8 -20.84 2.74 -6.55
N GLU A 9 -21.04 3.98 -6.14
CA GLU A 9 -21.02 5.17 -6.99
C GLU A 9 -19.95 6.13 -6.47
N ILE A 10 -18.99 6.46 -7.32
CA ILE A 10 -17.84 7.31 -7.00
C ILE A 10 -18.11 8.73 -7.53
N THR A 11 -18.00 9.70 -6.62
CA THR A 11 -18.05 11.14 -6.91
C THR A 11 -16.95 11.86 -6.13
N LEU A 12 -16.56 13.05 -6.60
CA LEU A 12 -15.67 13.93 -5.83
C LEU A 12 -16.43 14.51 -4.64
N SER A 13 -15.82 14.48 -3.46
CA SER A 13 -16.47 14.98 -2.25
C SER A 13 -16.45 16.50 -2.21
N SER A 14 -17.60 17.09 -1.86
CA SER A 14 -17.73 18.54 -1.74
C SER A 14 -16.68 19.11 -0.78
N GLY A 15 -15.95 20.12 -1.23
CA GLY A 15 -14.91 20.82 -0.47
C GLY A 15 -13.56 20.10 -0.40
N LYS A 16 -13.43 18.88 -0.93
CA LYS A 16 -12.12 18.23 -1.09
C LYS A 16 -11.41 18.72 -2.35
N ARG A 17 -10.08 18.64 -2.34
CA ARG A 17 -9.21 19.13 -3.41
C ARG A 17 -8.53 17.97 -4.15
N ILE A 18 -8.00 18.27 -5.32
CA ILE A 18 -7.22 17.33 -6.15
C ILE A 18 -5.79 17.88 -6.23
N LEU A 19 -4.80 17.02 -5.93
CA LEU A 19 -3.39 17.38 -6.02
C LEU A 19 -2.80 16.85 -7.33
N PHE A 20 -2.36 17.74 -8.20
CA PHE A 20 -1.63 17.40 -9.41
C PHE A 20 -0.12 17.45 -9.14
N LEU A 21 0.55 16.32 -9.29
CA LEU A 21 2.00 16.23 -9.28
C LEU A 21 2.50 16.55 -10.68
N THR A 22 3.01 17.77 -10.86
CA THR A 22 3.46 18.31 -12.15
C THR A 22 4.98 18.31 -12.27
N LYS A 23 5.50 18.36 -13.50
CA LYS A 23 6.94 18.58 -13.76
C LYS A 23 7.38 19.98 -13.33
N ASN A 24 6.48 20.96 -13.38
CA ASN A 24 6.69 22.28 -12.79
C ASN A 24 6.39 22.25 -11.28
N LEU A 25 7.43 22.06 -10.46
CA LEU A 25 7.32 21.91 -9.00
C LEU A 25 6.73 23.15 -8.30
N ASP A 26 6.77 24.33 -8.91
CA ASP A 26 6.14 25.52 -8.34
C ASP A 26 4.61 25.42 -8.36
N LEU A 27 4.02 24.77 -9.37
CA LEU A 27 2.58 24.50 -9.39
C LEU A 27 2.15 23.53 -8.28
N ILE A 28 3.02 22.58 -7.91
CA ILE A 28 2.78 21.71 -6.74
C ILE A 28 2.77 22.57 -5.47
N ARG A 29 3.77 23.45 -5.30
CA ARG A 29 3.84 24.35 -4.12
C ARG A 29 2.62 25.27 -4.03
N GLN A 30 2.18 25.86 -5.14
CA GLN A 30 1.00 26.73 -5.15
C GLN A 30 -0.27 25.97 -4.77
N GLN A 31 -0.41 24.70 -5.15
CA GLN A 31 -1.51 23.85 -4.67
C GLN A 31 -1.40 23.59 -3.17
N LEU A 32 -0.22 23.27 -2.66
CA LEU A 32 0.00 22.95 -1.24
C LEU A 32 -0.23 24.15 -0.31
N TYR A 33 0.25 25.33 -0.69
CA TYR A 33 0.39 26.46 0.25
C TYR A 33 -0.44 27.69 -0.13
N ASP A 34 -0.72 27.89 -1.42
CA ASP A 34 -1.35 29.13 -1.92
C ASP A 34 -2.82 28.93 -2.33
N GLY A 35 -3.34 27.70 -2.20
CA GLY A 35 -4.74 27.38 -2.48
C GLY A 35 -5.08 27.20 -3.97
N LEU A 36 -4.08 27.09 -4.85
CA LEU A 36 -4.31 26.80 -6.27
C LEU A 36 -5.06 25.47 -6.43
N ASN A 37 -6.11 25.46 -7.26
CA ASN A 37 -6.84 24.25 -7.63
C ASN A 37 -6.72 24.09 -9.14
N LEU A 38 -5.99 23.06 -9.56
CA LEU A 38 -5.86 22.70 -10.97
C LEU A 38 -6.94 21.69 -11.36
N SER A 39 -7.14 21.57 -12.67
CA SER A 39 -8.03 20.62 -13.31
C SER A 39 -7.37 19.97 -14.51
N MET A 40 -7.95 18.87 -15.02
CA MET A 40 -7.48 18.23 -16.24
C MET A 40 -7.50 19.15 -17.47
N SER A 41 -8.28 20.24 -17.46
CA SER A 41 -8.26 21.23 -18.56
C SER A 41 -7.10 22.23 -18.49
N ASP A 42 -6.41 22.32 -17.36
CA ASP A 42 -5.30 23.26 -17.17
C ASP A 42 -3.95 22.69 -17.60
N LEU A 43 -3.87 21.37 -17.79
CA LEU A 43 -2.64 20.62 -17.98
C LEU A 43 -2.82 19.51 -19.01
N THR A 44 -1.73 19.17 -19.70
CA THR A 44 -1.63 17.91 -20.45
C THR A 44 -0.99 16.81 -19.60
N VAL A 45 -1.23 15.54 -19.95
CA VAL A 45 -0.62 14.39 -19.23
C VAL A 45 0.91 14.46 -19.27
N ASP A 46 1.49 14.98 -20.36
CA ASP A 46 2.93 15.15 -20.51
C ASP A 46 3.53 16.20 -19.56
N GLU A 47 2.72 17.07 -18.96
CA GLU A 47 3.15 18.03 -17.94
C GLU A 47 3.12 17.45 -16.52
N LEU A 48 2.54 16.25 -16.34
CA LEU A 48 2.51 15.54 -15.07
C LEU A 48 3.82 14.83 -14.79
N LEU A 49 4.13 14.70 -13.50
CA LEU A 49 5.37 14.11 -13.04
C LEU A 49 5.36 12.59 -13.27
N ASP A 50 6.33 12.13 -14.05
CA ASP A 50 6.58 10.70 -14.33
C ASP A 50 7.58 10.12 -13.32
N ASP A 51 7.70 8.79 -13.28
CA ASP A 51 8.76 8.06 -12.56
C ASP A 51 8.87 8.40 -11.07
N ILE A 52 7.73 8.72 -10.45
CA ILE A 52 7.67 8.99 -9.02
C ILE A 52 7.99 7.69 -8.28
N ASN A 53 9.24 7.53 -7.88
CA ASN A 53 9.67 6.33 -7.17
C ASN A 53 9.35 6.40 -5.67
N THR A 54 9.36 5.25 -5.02
CA THR A 54 9.03 5.13 -3.60
C THR A 54 10.03 5.80 -2.66
N ASP A 55 11.27 6.06 -3.11
CA ASP A 55 12.26 6.85 -2.37
C ASP A 55 11.93 8.36 -2.36
N VAL A 56 11.34 8.87 -3.44
CA VAL A 56 10.83 10.25 -3.51
C VAL A 56 9.60 10.40 -2.60
N MET A 57 8.71 9.40 -2.60
CA MET A 57 7.49 9.40 -1.78
C MET A 57 7.80 9.25 -0.29
N THR A 58 8.63 8.28 0.09
CA THR A 58 9.05 8.03 1.47
C THR A 58 10.53 7.64 1.49
N PRO A 59 11.45 8.60 1.62
CA PRO A 59 12.88 8.31 1.72
C PRO A 59 13.17 7.49 2.98
N ALA A 60 14.32 6.79 3.00
CA ALA A 60 14.63 5.80 4.04
C ALA A 60 14.42 6.30 5.48
N TRP A 61 14.72 7.57 5.77
CA TRP A 61 14.55 8.11 7.11
C TRP A 61 13.09 8.29 7.55
N VAL A 62 12.17 8.46 6.60
CA VAL A 62 10.72 8.45 6.85
C VAL A 62 10.26 7.03 7.18
N CYS A 63 10.86 6.02 6.54
CA CYS A 63 10.59 4.63 6.84
C CYS A 63 11.20 4.14 8.17
N PHE A 64 11.87 5.00 8.94
CA PHE A 64 12.25 4.69 10.31
C PHE A 64 11.08 4.88 11.29
N ASP A 65 9.99 5.52 10.86
CA ASP A 65 8.71 5.48 11.55
C ASP A 65 7.92 4.22 11.16
N HIS A 66 7.13 3.69 12.08
CA HIS A 66 6.28 2.50 11.85
C HIS A 66 4.79 2.80 11.89
N ASP A 67 4.38 3.87 12.60
CA ASP A 67 3.00 4.35 12.59
C ASP A 67 2.72 5.02 11.23
N PRO A 68 1.75 4.53 10.44
CA PRO A 68 1.36 5.15 9.18
C PRO A 68 0.98 6.64 9.30
N ALA A 69 0.44 7.07 10.45
CA ALA A 69 0.13 8.48 10.69
C ALA A 69 1.39 9.35 10.77
N GLU A 70 2.45 8.87 11.42
CA GLU A 70 3.76 9.56 11.48
C GLU A 70 4.47 9.56 10.12
N ILE A 71 4.38 8.44 9.38
CA ILE A 71 4.89 8.33 8.01
C ILE A 71 4.22 9.37 7.10
N ALA A 72 2.90 9.53 7.20
CA ALA A 72 2.13 10.44 6.36
C ALA A 72 2.51 11.92 6.54
N LYS A 73 2.99 12.33 7.73
CA LYS A 73 3.50 13.69 7.96
C LYS A 73 4.65 14.03 7.02
N ASN A 74 5.38 13.03 6.53
CA ASN A 74 6.53 13.19 5.65
C ASN A 74 6.33 12.57 4.26
N GLY A 75 5.08 12.47 3.80
CA GLY A 75 4.78 12.12 2.42
C GLY A 75 5.48 13.04 1.42
N TYR A 76 6.08 12.45 0.39
CA TYR A 76 6.86 13.14 -0.66
C TYR A 76 8.10 13.90 -0.16
N ALA A 77 8.66 13.53 1.00
CA ALA A 77 9.83 14.21 1.56
C ALA A 77 11.10 14.11 0.70
N GLY A 78 11.17 13.16 -0.24
CA GLY A 78 12.28 13.04 -1.17
C GLY A 78 12.19 13.95 -2.40
N LEU A 79 11.05 14.65 -2.59
CA LEU A 79 10.89 15.60 -3.68
C LEU A 79 11.50 16.95 -3.28
N ILE A 80 12.73 17.21 -3.76
CA ILE A 80 13.53 18.40 -3.41
C ILE A 80 13.58 19.37 -4.60
N HIS A 81 13.34 20.65 -4.33
CA HIS A 81 13.52 21.76 -5.26
C HIS A 81 14.32 22.88 -4.60
N ASN A 82 15.39 23.36 -5.25
CA ASN A 82 16.28 24.41 -4.72
C ASN A 82 16.78 24.15 -3.29
N GLY A 83 17.14 22.89 -3.00
CA GLY A 83 17.65 22.47 -1.70
C GLY A 83 16.60 22.39 -0.58
N LYS A 84 15.32 22.56 -0.90
CA LYS A 84 14.20 22.45 0.06
C LYS A 84 13.20 21.39 -0.40
N ARG A 85 12.49 20.79 0.57
CA ARG A 85 11.38 19.89 0.26
C ARG A 85 10.27 20.68 -0.43
N VAL A 86 9.70 20.11 -1.49
CA VAL A 86 8.46 20.61 -2.10
C VAL A 86 7.31 20.42 -1.11
N PHE A 87 7.25 19.25 -0.49
CA PHE A 87 6.32 18.89 0.56
C PHE A 87 7.00 19.04 1.92
N GLU A 88 6.70 20.13 2.62
CA GLU A 88 7.08 20.32 4.02
C GLU A 88 6.33 19.31 4.91
N GLU A 89 6.71 19.23 6.18
CA GLU A 89 6.03 18.34 7.12
C GLU A 89 4.53 18.70 7.21
N ASN A 90 3.67 17.68 7.18
CA ASN A 90 2.21 17.76 7.14
C ASN A 90 1.62 18.44 5.90
N ALA A 91 2.40 18.80 4.88
CA ALA A 91 1.89 19.54 3.71
C ALA A 91 0.78 18.76 2.96
N LEU A 92 0.95 17.45 2.77
CA LEU A 92 -0.07 16.63 2.12
C LEU A 92 -1.34 16.50 2.98
N ILE A 93 -1.18 16.29 4.29
CA ILE A 93 -2.28 16.17 5.27
C ILE A 93 -3.10 17.46 5.31
N ASN A 94 -2.43 18.60 5.43
CA ASN A 94 -3.06 19.91 5.57
C ASN A 94 -3.71 20.40 4.27
N GLY A 95 -3.34 19.81 3.13
CA GLY A 95 -3.82 20.22 1.83
C GLY A 95 -5.28 19.89 1.52
N ASN A 96 -5.93 19.07 2.36
CA ASN A 96 -7.32 18.64 2.22
C ASN A 96 -7.62 17.98 0.85
N PHE A 97 -6.65 17.23 0.34
CA PHE A 97 -6.78 16.51 -0.92
C PHE A 97 -7.46 15.16 -0.72
N GLU A 98 -8.28 14.74 -1.67
CA GLU A 98 -8.85 13.39 -1.72
C GLU A 98 -8.35 12.57 -2.92
N VAL A 99 -7.87 13.25 -3.96
CA VAL A 99 -7.31 12.65 -5.17
C VAL A 99 -5.89 13.16 -5.38
N ILE A 100 -4.99 12.26 -5.80
CA ILE A 100 -3.64 12.63 -6.26
C ILE A 100 -3.44 12.17 -7.71
N VAL A 101 -2.81 13.01 -8.52
CA VAL A 101 -2.69 12.85 -9.98
C VAL A 101 -1.22 12.89 -10.38
N SER A 102 -0.79 11.97 -11.23
CA SER A 102 0.60 11.90 -11.72
C SER A 102 0.69 11.34 -13.14
N GLY A 103 1.85 11.42 -13.77
CA GLY A 103 2.08 10.90 -15.11
C GLY A 103 2.27 9.38 -15.14
N HIS A 104 3.27 8.93 -15.88
CA HIS A 104 3.61 7.53 -16.08
C HIS A 104 4.43 6.94 -14.93
N ARG A 105 4.25 5.63 -14.69
CA ARG A 105 5.06 4.79 -13.80
C ARG A 105 5.11 5.33 -12.36
N LYS A 106 3.95 5.61 -11.77
CA LYS A 106 3.84 5.95 -10.35
C LYS A 106 4.25 4.77 -9.47
N GLY A 107 5.09 5.04 -8.47
CA GLY A 107 5.49 4.09 -7.43
C GLY A 107 6.59 3.11 -7.83
N THR A 108 7.50 3.51 -8.73
CA THR A 108 8.65 2.67 -9.13
C THR A 108 9.66 2.47 -8.00
N GLY A 109 10.54 1.48 -8.17
CA GLY A 109 11.64 1.23 -7.23
C GLY A 109 11.28 0.24 -6.14
N SER A 110 11.66 0.55 -4.90
CA SER A 110 11.57 -0.38 -3.77
C SER A 110 10.12 -0.72 -3.39
N SER A 111 9.91 -1.95 -2.88
CA SER A 111 8.61 -2.47 -2.43
C SER A 111 8.16 -1.87 -1.09
N ARG A 112 8.11 -0.54 -1.01
CA ARG A 112 7.70 0.20 0.19
C ARG A 112 6.21 0.45 0.18
N GLU A 113 5.49 -0.29 1.03
CA GLU A 113 4.06 -0.01 1.29
C GLU A 113 3.88 1.36 1.93
N THR A 114 4.88 1.86 2.68
CA THR A 114 4.91 3.20 3.28
C THR A 114 4.60 4.33 2.28
N ALA A 115 4.96 4.16 1.00
CA ALA A 115 4.67 5.14 -0.03
C ALA A 115 3.15 5.30 -0.27
N ALA A 116 2.41 4.19 -0.37
CA ALA A 116 0.95 4.23 -0.51
C ALA A 116 0.27 4.57 0.82
N GLN A 117 0.84 4.13 1.96
CA GLN A 117 0.36 4.51 3.29
C GLN A 117 0.41 6.03 3.50
N ALA A 118 1.50 6.69 3.12
CA ALA A 118 1.64 8.13 3.28
C ALA A 118 0.50 8.90 2.59
N GLU A 119 0.06 8.45 1.41
CA GLU A 119 -1.08 9.03 0.69
C GLU A 119 -2.40 8.73 1.40
N LYS A 120 -2.65 7.46 1.74
CA LYS A 120 -3.89 7.05 2.41
C LYS A 120 -4.10 7.77 3.74
N TRP A 121 -3.09 7.80 4.60
CA TRP A 121 -3.17 8.46 5.90
C TRP A 121 -3.16 9.98 5.81
N ALA A 122 -2.77 10.56 4.67
CA ALA A 122 -2.98 11.97 4.38
C ALA A 122 -4.37 12.31 3.83
N GLY A 123 -5.24 11.30 3.64
CA GLY A 123 -6.63 11.47 3.20
C GLY A 123 -6.87 11.21 1.72
N ILE A 124 -5.85 10.77 0.96
CA ILE A 124 -6.00 10.41 -0.45
C ILE A 124 -6.73 9.07 -0.57
N ARG A 125 -7.86 9.08 -1.25
CA ARG A 125 -8.71 7.90 -1.49
C ARG A 125 -8.64 7.40 -2.92
N ILE A 126 -8.40 8.30 -3.87
CA ILE A 126 -8.32 8.00 -5.30
C ILE A 126 -6.94 8.41 -5.83
N VAL A 127 -6.30 7.51 -6.56
CA VAL A 127 -4.99 7.74 -7.18
C VAL A 127 -5.14 7.67 -8.69
N ILE A 128 -4.78 8.75 -9.37
CA ILE A 128 -4.88 8.88 -10.82
C ILE A 128 -3.48 8.91 -11.41
N ALA A 129 -3.21 8.02 -12.37
CA ALA A 129 -1.94 8.02 -13.08
C ALA A 129 -2.11 7.47 -14.50
N ALA A 130 -1.14 7.78 -15.38
CA ALA A 130 -1.10 7.17 -16.70
C ALA A 130 -0.67 5.69 -16.63
N SER A 131 0.16 5.33 -15.64
CA SER A 131 0.46 3.94 -15.30
C SER A 131 1.05 3.80 -13.89
N PHE A 132 0.90 2.60 -13.33
CA PHE A 132 1.37 2.26 -11.99
C PHE A 132 2.46 1.19 -12.05
N ALA A 133 3.43 1.25 -11.14
CA ALA A 133 4.35 0.13 -10.92
C ALA A 133 3.59 -1.02 -10.24
N PRO A 134 3.73 -2.28 -10.69
CA PRO A 134 2.86 -3.39 -10.23
C PRO A 134 2.84 -3.62 -8.71
N ILE A 135 3.97 -3.40 -8.03
CA ILE A 135 4.04 -3.55 -6.56
C ILE A 135 3.31 -2.40 -5.86
N HIS A 136 3.45 -1.18 -6.36
CA HIS A 136 2.76 -0.02 -5.79
C HIS A 136 1.25 -0.15 -5.99
N GLU A 137 0.83 -0.54 -7.19
CA GLU A 137 -0.57 -0.86 -7.52
C GLU A 137 -1.18 -1.84 -6.50
N ARG A 138 -0.47 -2.94 -6.22
CA ARG A 138 -0.90 -3.91 -5.20
C ARG A 138 -0.98 -3.32 -3.80
N ASN A 139 -0.06 -2.43 -3.43
CA ASN A 139 -0.10 -1.76 -2.13
C ASN A 139 -1.31 -0.81 -2.02
N ASN A 140 -1.63 -0.04 -3.06
CA ASN A 140 -2.84 0.79 -3.08
C ASN A 140 -4.11 -0.07 -2.94
N ILE A 141 -4.19 -1.20 -3.65
CA ILE A 141 -5.29 -2.18 -3.54
C ILE A 141 -5.40 -2.73 -2.12
N ASN A 142 -4.29 -3.18 -1.53
CA ASN A 142 -4.26 -3.72 -0.16
C ASN A 142 -4.77 -2.71 0.86
N LEU A 143 -4.46 -1.43 0.63
CA LEU A 143 -4.89 -0.31 1.46
C LEU A 143 -6.31 0.20 1.12
N GLY A 144 -6.96 -0.33 0.09
CA GLY A 144 -8.32 0.05 -0.30
C GLY A 144 -8.41 1.38 -1.06
N GLN A 145 -7.31 1.91 -1.61
CA GLN A 145 -7.37 3.09 -2.48
C GLN A 145 -7.86 2.71 -3.88
N LEU A 146 -8.70 3.54 -4.48
CA LEU A 146 -9.14 3.36 -5.86
C LEU A 146 -8.09 3.93 -6.82
N MET A 147 -7.87 3.23 -7.95
CA MET A 147 -6.91 3.66 -8.97
C MET A 147 -7.60 3.80 -10.31
N GLY A 148 -7.50 4.99 -10.90
CA GLY A 148 -8.09 5.34 -12.19
C GLY A 148 -7.11 6.02 -13.13
N ASP A 149 -7.60 6.37 -14.30
CA ASP A 149 -6.86 7.14 -15.30
C ASP A 149 -7.35 8.60 -15.38
N HIS A 150 -6.69 9.39 -16.22
CA HIS A 150 -6.99 10.81 -16.39
C HIS A 150 -8.37 11.07 -17.01
N GLU A 151 -8.89 10.15 -17.83
CA GLU A 151 -10.21 10.29 -18.44
C GLU A 151 -11.30 10.11 -17.39
N MET A 152 -11.14 9.15 -16.47
CA MET A 152 -12.03 9.00 -15.31
C MET A 152 -12.04 10.26 -14.46
N LEU A 153 -10.87 10.87 -14.22
CA LEU A 153 -10.80 12.12 -13.48
C LEU A 153 -11.52 13.28 -14.19
N GLU A 154 -11.34 13.42 -15.50
CA GLU A 154 -12.03 14.44 -16.29
C GLU A 154 -13.56 14.29 -16.20
N LYS A 155 -14.08 13.06 -16.31
CA LYS A 155 -15.51 12.78 -16.12
C LYS A 155 -15.98 13.20 -14.72
N LEU A 156 -15.25 12.82 -13.68
CA LEU A 156 -15.55 13.18 -12.29
C LEU A 156 -15.53 14.70 -12.07
N GLN A 157 -14.55 15.41 -12.63
CA GLN A 157 -14.47 16.88 -12.55
C GLN A 157 -15.63 17.56 -13.29
N ASN A 158 -16.14 16.95 -14.36
CA ASN A 158 -17.33 17.39 -15.09
C ASN A 158 -18.66 17.00 -14.41
N GLY A 159 -18.62 16.51 -13.17
CA GLY A 159 -19.80 16.19 -12.37
C GLY A 159 -20.40 14.82 -12.64
N ALA A 160 -19.71 13.94 -13.39
CA ALA A 160 -20.16 12.57 -13.56
C ALA A 160 -20.08 11.78 -12.24
N THR A 161 -20.96 10.79 -12.12
CA THR A 161 -20.87 9.74 -11.10
C THR A 161 -20.43 8.47 -11.81
N LEU A 162 -19.29 7.90 -11.39
CA LEU A 162 -18.75 6.70 -12.00
C LEU A 162 -19.08 5.48 -11.13
N PRO A 163 -19.60 4.38 -11.68
CA PRO A 163 -19.81 3.16 -10.92
C PRO A 163 -18.46 2.52 -10.54
N LEU A 164 -18.41 1.83 -9.40
CA LEU A 164 -17.20 1.17 -8.89
C LEU A 164 -16.58 0.20 -9.92
N CYS A 165 -17.42 -0.47 -10.72
CA CYS A 165 -16.96 -1.41 -11.75
C CYS A 165 -16.00 -0.76 -12.76
N GLU A 166 -16.14 0.53 -13.09
CA GLU A 166 -15.20 1.23 -13.97
C GLU A 166 -13.76 1.24 -13.41
N PHE A 167 -13.59 1.26 -12.09
CA PHE A 167 -12.28 1.24 -11.45
C PHE A 167 -11.67 -0.17 -11.37
N ILE A 168 -12.52 -1.20 -11.27
CA ILE A 168 -12.08 -2.55 -10.87
C ILE A 168 -12.25 -3.61 -11.95
N ASP A 169 -12.93 -3.33 -13.07
CA ASP A 169 -13.26 -4.34 -14.07
C ASP A 169 -12.05 -4.96 -14.77
N LYS A 170 -10.94 -4.22 -14.81
CA LYS A 170 -9.64 -4.67 -15.28
C LYS A 170 -8.99 -5.75 -14.40
N TYR A 171 -9.42 -5.88 -13.15
CA TYR A 171 -8.83 -6.83 -12.21
C TYR A 171 -9.49 -8.21 -12.27
N ASP A 172 -8.76 -9.20 -11.78
CA ASP A 172 -9.30 -10.53 -11.59
C ASP A 172 -10.37 -10.59 -10.48
N PRO A 173 -11.21 -11.63 -10.44
CA PRO A 173 -12.31 -11.73 -9.48
C PRO A 173 -11.92 -11.61 -8.00
N ILE A 174 -10.72 -12.04 -7.60
CA ILE A 174 -10.28 -11.98 -6.19
C ILE A 174 -9.82 -10.58 -5.85
N THR A 175 -9.06 -9.95 -6.75
CA THR A 175 -8.67 -8.55 -6.59
C THR A 175 -9.89 -7.62 -6.55
N LYS A 176 -10.93 -7.87 -7.36
CA LYS A 176 -12.21 -7.15 -7.26
C LYS A 176 -12.80 -7.26 -5.86
N LEU A 177 -12.90 -8.47 -5.30
CA LEU A 177 -13.40 -8.68 -3.94
C LEU A 177 -12.55 -7.95 -2.89
N ILE A 178 -11.23 -7.90 -3.04
CA ILE A 178 -10.36 -7.14 -2.12
C ILE A 178 -10.71 -5.65 -2.14
N VAL A 179 -10.83 -5.06 -3.33
CA VAL A 179 -11.16 -3.63 -3.48
C VAL A 179 -12.57 -3.33 -2.99
N GLU A 180 -13.57 -4.14 -3.35
CA GLU A 180 -14.98 -4.00 -2.93
C GLU A 180 -15.15 -4.02 -1.41
N ASN A 181 -14.26 -4.72 -0.70
CA ASN A 181 -14.28 -4.77 0.76
C ASN A 181 -13.47 -3.64 1.42
N GLY A 182 -12.79 -2.78 0.65
CA GLY A 182 -12.00 -1.67 1.19
C GLY A 182 -10.55 -2.05 1.53
N GLY A 183 -10.03 -3.11 0.92
CA GLY A 183 -8.64 -3.56 1.08
C GLY A 183 -8.51 -4.95 1.70
N ILE A 184 -7.26 -5.38 1.87
CA ILE A 184 -6.93 -6.79 2.17
C ILE A 184 -7.39 -7.23 3.56
N PHE A 185 -7.31 -6.36 4.58
CA PHE A 185 -7.71 -6.70 5.94
C PHE A 185 -9.24 -6.80 6.10
N PRO A 186 -10.04 -5.80 5.64
CA PRO A 186 -11.49 -5.96 5.58
C PRO A 186 -11.93 -7.20 4.79
N PHE A 187 -11.33 -7.45 3.62
CA PHE A 187 -11.57 -8.66 2.83
C PHE A 187 -11.30 -9.94 3.63
N ALA A 188 -10.14 -10.03 4.29
CA ALA A 188 -9.78 -11.21 5.10
C ALA A 188 -10.76 -11.43 6.26
N LYS A 189 -11.27 -10.35 6.87
CA LYS A 189 -12.28 -10.42 7.93
C LYS A 189 -13.61 -10.98 7.42
N GLN A 190 -14.08 -10.50 6.28
CA GLN A 190 -15.33 -10.96 5.65
C GLN A 190 -15.23 -12.40 5.13
N LEU A 191 -14.05 -12.77 4.61
CA LEU A 191 -13.77 -14.14 4.23
C LEU A 191 -13.81 -15.08 5.44
N LYS A 192 -13.18 -14.70 6.56
CA LYS A 192 -13.19 -15.50 7.79
C LYS A 192 -14.58 -15.64 8.40
N SER A 193 -15.45 -14.64 8.26
CA SER A 193 -16.83 -14.71 8.73
C SER A 193 -17.77 -15.48 7.80
N GLY A 194 -17.29 -15.96 6.64
CA GLY A 194 -18.10 -16.71 5.67
C GLY A 194 -19.04 -15.83 4.83
N ASN A 195 -18.79 -14.53 4.76
CA ASN A 195 -19.60 -13.58 3.99
C ASN A 195 -19.12 -13.43 2.53
N ILE A 196 -18.02 -14.08 2.17
CA ILE A 196 -17.44 -14.04 0.82
C ILE A 196 -17.43 -15.44 0.25
N ASP A 197 -18.11 -15.60 -0.89
CA ASP A 197 -17.97 -16.77 -1.74
C ASP A 197 -16.73 -16.61 -2.61
N LEU A 198 -15.71 -17.43 -2.35
CA LEU A 198 -14.50 -17.40 -3.14
C LEU A 198 -14.74 -18.01 -4.52
N PRO A 199 -14.30 -17.34 -5.60
CA PRO A 199 -14.35 -17.92 -6.93
C PRO A 199 -13.46 -19.17 -6.96
N ILE A 200 -13.98 -20.23 -7.55
CA ILE A 200 -13.26 -21.49 -7.72
C ILE A 200 -12.74 -21.53 -9.15
N PRO A 201 -11.43 -21.73 -9.37
CA PRO A 201 -10.89 -21.85 -10.72
C PRO A 201 -11.60 -22.95 -11.49
N GLU A 202 -12.15 -22.62 -12.67
CA GLU A 202 -12.75 -23.60 -13.58
C GLU A 202 -11.65 -24.38 -14.31
N CYS A 203 -10.92 -25.23 -13.59
CA CYS A 203 -9.84 -25.99 -14.18
C CYS A 203 -10.25 -27.45 -14.40
N ASN A 204 -10.43 -27.79 -15.67
CA ASN A 204 -10.51 -29.18 -16.11
C ASN A 204 -9.21 -29.91 -15.78
N GLN A 205 -9.29 -31.23 -15.63
CA GLN A 205 -8.12 -32.07 -15.38
C GLN A 205 -7.07 -31.84 -16.48
N ARG A 206 -5.87 -31.43 -16.08
CA ARG A 206 -4.75 -31.18 -16.99
C ARG A 206 -3.40 -31.52 -16.36
N PRO A 207 -2.35 -31.77 -17.17
CA PRO A 207 -0.98 -31.77 -16.69
C PRO A 207 -0.61 -30.42 -16.08
N MET A 208 0.03 -30.46 -14.91
CA MET A 208 0.52 -29.29 -14.17
C MET A 208 2.03 -29.38 -13.97
N THR A 209 2.70 -28.24 -14.09
CA THR A 209 4.06 -27.98 -13.65
C THR A 209 4.21 -28.17 -12.14
N MET A 210 5.45 -28.17 -11.66
CA MET A 210 5.72 -28.25 -10.22
C MET A 210 5.11 -27.07 -9.45
N CYS A 211 5.20 -25.85 -9.98
CA CYS A 211 4.65 -24.65 -9.35
C CYS A 211 3.12 -24.70 -9.29
N GLU A 212 2.46 -25.05 -10.40
CA GLU A 212 0.99 -25.22 -10.44
C GLU A 212 0.54 -26.28 -9.42
N LYS A 213 1.26 -27.42 -9.30
CA LYS A 213 0.95 -28.45 -8.28
C LYS A 213 1.08 -27.94 -6.84
N ILE A 214 2.08 -27.11 -6.55
CA ILE A 214 2.27 -26.51 -5.22
C ILE A 214 1.08 -25.59 -4.89
N ILE A 215 0.70 -24.72 -5.82
CA ILE A 215 -0.43 -23.79 -5.66
C ILE A 215 -1.76 -24.57 -5.53
N ALA A 216 -2.01 -25.52 -6.43
CA ALA A 216 -3.22 -26.35 -6.42
C ALA A 216 -3.42 -27.08 -5.09
N LYS A 217 -2.34 -27.61 -4.49
CA LYS A 217 -2.38 -28.28 -3.19
C LYS A 217 -2.74 -27.33 -2.03
N LYS A 218 -2.62 -26.02 -2.23
CA LYS A 218 -2.75 -25.00 -1.19
C LYS A 218 -3.99 -24.14 -1.30
N LEU A 219 -4.79 -24.32 -2.35
CA LEU A 219 -6.01 -23.55 -2.55
C LEU A 219 -6.96 -23.62 -1.35
N LEU A 220 -7.52 -22.47 -0.98
CA LEU A 220 -8.51 -22.38 0.09
C LEU A 220 -9.90 -22.85 -0.36
N ALA A 221 -10.23 -22.68 -1.65
CA ALA A 221 -11.51 -23.07 -2.22
C ALA A 221 -11.32 -24.22 -3.22
N THR A 222 -11.79 -25.43 -2.88
CA THR A 222 -11.57 -26.64 -3.71
C THR A 222 -12.80 -27.53 -3.94
N ASN A 223 -14.01 -27.14 -3.52
CA ASN A 223 -15.25 -27.94 -3.67
C ASN A 223 -15.12 -29.45 -3.30
N GLY A 224 -14.14 -29.82 -2.46
CA GLY A 224 -13.82 -31.21 -2.15
C GLY A 224 -13.26 -32.04 -3.32
N LYS A 225 -12.87 -31.41 -4.44
CA LYS A 225 -12.30 -32.04 -5.64
C LYS A 225 -10.80 -31.78 -5.73
N THR A 226 -10.11 -32.59 -6.54
CA THR A 226 -8.72 -32.31 -6.93
C THR A 226 -8.66 -30.96 -7.64
N ALA A 227 -7.91 -30.03 -7.07
CA ALA A 227 -7.68 -28.73 -7.67
C ALA A 227 -6.71 -28.84 -8.85
N TYR A 228 -7.00 -28.07 -9.90
CA TYR A 228 -6.11 -27.80 -11.01
C TYR A 228 -6.01 -26.28 -11.14
N VAL A 229 -4.87 -25.78 -11.61
CA VAL A 229 -4.66 -24.35 -11.86
C VAL A 229 -3.90 -24.17 -13.17
N GLU A 230 -4.02 -22.99 -13.75
CA GLU A 230 -3.28 -22.58 -14.93
C GLU A 230 -2.79 -21.13 -14.84
N PRO A 231 -1.84 -20.70 -15.70
CA PRO A 231 -1.40 -19.31 -15.72
C PRO A 231 -2.59 -18.36 -15.88
N HIS A 232 -2.50 -17.21 -15.21
CA HIS A 232 -3.56 -16.18 -15.15
C HIS A 232 -4.80 -16.52 -14.32
N ASN A 233 -4.90 -17.70 -13.70
CA ASN A 233 -5.93 -17.91 -12.69
C ASN A 233 -5.65 -17.06 -11.44
N ALA A 234 -6.68 -16.35 -10.98
CA ALA A 234 -6.70 -15.77 -9.66
C ALA A 234 -7.06 -16.83 -8.63
N VAL A 235 -6.23 -16.95 -7.59
CA VAL A 235 -6.39 -17.95 -6.54
C VAL A 235 -6.03 -17.40 -5.18
N LEU A 236 -6.69 -17.91 -4.14
CA LEU A 236 -6.19 -17.82 -2.76
C LEU A 236 -5.60 -19.15 -2.33
N ALA A 237 -4.36 -19.10 -1.87
CA ALA A 237 -3.63 -20.25 -1.39
C ALA A 237 -3.13 -20.02 0.04
N SER A 238 -3.20 -21.06 0.86
CA SER A 238 -2.57 -21.09 2.18
C SER A 238 -1.05 -20.98 2.05
N VAL A 239 -0.45 -20.13 2.88
CA VAL A 239 1.00 -19.99 2.97
C VAL A 239 1.56 -21.03 3.94
N ASN A 240 2.75 -21.56 3.64
CA ASN A 240 3.44 -22.52 4.49
C ASN A 240 4.38 -21.88 5.52
N GLY A 241 4.69 -20.62 5.32
CA GLY A 241 5.56 -19.83 6.17
C GLY A 241 5.80 -18.46 5.54
N GLY A 242 6.41 -17.60 6.31
CA GLY A 242 6.78 -16.25 5.92
C GLY A 242 7.82 -15.71 6.88
N TYR A 243 8.38 -14.56 6.54
CA TYR A 243 9.30 -13.87 7.41
C TYR A 243 9.10 -12.37 7.32
N SER A 244 9.50 -11.66 8.36
CA SER A 244 9.61 -10.20 8.39
C SER A 244 10.96 -9.83 8.97
N HIS A 245 11.39 -8.62 8.69
CA HIS A 245 12.63 -8.06 9.23
C HIS A 245 12.31 -6.72 9.90
N GLU A 246 13.23 -6.23 10.70
CA GLU A 246 13.01 -5.17 11.70
C GLU A 246 12.54 -3.85 11.10
N PHE A 247 12.81 -3.63 9.81
CA PHE A 247 12.34 -2.49 9.04
C PHE A 247 10.82 -2.50 8.79
N THR A 248 10.21 -3.69 8.71
CA THR A 248 8.78 -3.89 8.39
C THR A 248 8.00 -4.54 9.52
N THR A 249 8.64 -5.29 10.43
CA THR A 249 7.97 -5.98 11.53
C THR A 249 7.18 -5.02 12.42
N ALA A 250 7.73 -3.84 12.70
CA ALA A 250 7.03 -2.82 13.48
C ALA A 250 5.74 -2.33 12.81
N GLN A 251 5.75 -2.14 11.48
CA GLN A 251 4.55 -1.77 10.72
C GLN A 251 3.52 -2.92 10.74
N VAL A 252 3.98 -4.16 10.54
CA VAL A 252 3.10 -5.34 10.62
C VAL A 252 2.44 -5.45 11.99
N HIS A 253 3.21 -5.23 13.07
CA HIS A 253 2.67 -5.21 14.43
C HIS A 253 1.55 -4.17 14.57
N GLU A 254 1.80 -2.93 14.13
CA GLU A 254 0.84 -1.83 14.24
C GLU A 254 -0.43 -2.09 13.43
N PHE A 255 -0.31 -2.61 12.20
CA PHE A 255 -1.47 -2.98 11.40
C PHE A 255 -2.31 -4.09 12.05
N LEU A 256 -1.67 -5.14 12.56
CA LEU A 256 -2.40 -6.22 13.22
C LEU A 256 -3.10 -5.73 14.49
N LYS A 257 -2.49 -4.82 15.25
CA LYS A 257 -3.15 -4.15 16.38
C LYS A 257 -4.34 -3.31 15.96
N HIS A 258 -4.21 -2.49 14.93
CA HIS A 258 -5.32 -1.67 14.43
C HIS A 258 -6.49 -2.53 13.94
N GLU A 259 -6.21 -3.63 13.25
CA GLU A 259 -7.24 -4.45 12.60
C GLU A 259 -7.87 -5.49 13.53
N TYR A 260 -7.10 -6.09 14.42
CA TYR A 260 -7.51 -7.21 15.28
C TYR A 260 -7.47 -6.90 16.77
N GLY A 261 -7.01 -5.72 17.17
CA GLY A 261 -6.87 -5.25 18.54
C GLY A 261 -5.51 -5.59 19.17
N GLU A 262 -5.24 -5.01 20.33
CA GLU A 262 -3.97 -5.14 21.09
C GLU A 262 -3.60 -6.59 21.45
N ASN A 263 -4.56 -7.50 21.50
CA ASN A 263 -4.38 -8.90 21.89
C ASN A 263 -4.52 -9.86 20.69
N TYR A 264 -4.11 -9.42 19.50
CA TYR A 264 -4.18 -10.28 18.31
C TYR A 264 -3.28 -11.51 18.46
N SER A 265 -3.54 -12.54 17.66
CA SER A 265 -2.73 -13.77 17.64
C SER A 265 -2.51 -14.25 16.22
N LEU A 266 -1.35 -14.83 15.95
CA LEU A 266 -1.07 -15.44 14.64
C LEU A 266 -1.43 -16.92 14.63
N PRO A 267 -2.10 -17.43 13.58
CA PRO A 267 -2.26 -18.86 13.39
C PRO A 267 -0.91 -19.50 13.02
N ASP A 268 -0.57 -20.63 13.65
CA ASP A 268 0.67 -21.38 13.42
C ASP A 268 1.94 -20.51 13.46
N PRO A 269 2.25 -19.83 14.58
CA PRO A 269 3.36 -18.89 14.67
C PRO A 269 4.72 -19.50 14.31
N ASP A 270 4.91 -20.80 14.56
CA ASP A 270 6.13 -21.55 14.19
C ASP A 270 6.41 -21.58 12.68
N LYS A 271 5.42 -21.28 11.83
CA LYS A 271 5.63 -21.16 10.37
C LYS A 271 6.25 -19.83 9.98
N PHE A 272 6.19 -18.83 10.85
CA PHE A 272 6.70 -17.49 10.60
C PHE A 272 8.00 -17.25 11.36
N ALA A 273 8.75 -16.24 10.92
CA ALA A 273 10.05 -15.89 11.47
C ALA A 273 10.29 -14.37 11.44
N VAL A 274 11.05 -13.87 12.40
CA VAL A 274 11.66 -12.54 12.34
C VAL A 274 13.18 -12.66 12.30
N PHE A 275 13.85 -11.70 11.68
CA PHE A 275 15.31 -11.62 11.60
C PHE A 275 15.75 -10.16 11.48
N GLU A 276 17.04 -9.89 11.67
CA GLU A 276 17.63 -8.56 11.47
C GLU A 276 18.48 -8.52 10.21
N ASP A 277 18.40 -7.44 9.44
CA ASP A 277 19.13 -7.28 8.18
C ASP A 277 19.48 -5.81 7.92
N HIS A 278 18.47 -4.96 7.74
CA HIS A 278 18.64 -3.61 7.20
C HIS A 278 19.17 -2.62 8.24
N LEU A 279 18.78 -2.79 9.49
CA LEU A 279 19.05 -1.84 10.56
C LEU A 279 20.20 -2.29 11.45
N LEU A 280 20.68 -3.54 11.36
CA LEU A 280 21.72 -4.07 12.24
C LEU A 280 22.91 -3.12 12.41
N TYR A 281 23.44 -2.58 11.31
CA TYR A 281 24.58 -1.65 11.29
C TYR A 281 24.19 -0.19 11.05
N ALA A 282 22.91 0.13 10.92
CA ALA A 282 22.45 1.45 10.48
C ALA A 282 22.90 2.58 11.44
N THR A 283 22.94 2.32 12.75
CA THR A 283 23.41 3.28 13.75
C THR A 283 24.90 3.62 13.64
N GLY A 284 25.69 2.81 12.93
CA GLY A 284 27.09 3.09 12.62
C GLY A 284 27.29 3.97 11.38
N VAL A 285 26.24 4.24 10.61
CA VAL A 285 26.32 5.06 9.39
C VAL A 285 26.07 6.53 9.75
N PRO A 286 27.04 7.46 9.53
CA PRO A 286 26.92 8.85 9.99
C PRO A 286 25.64 9.57 9.51
N ARG A 287 25.18 9.29 8.29
CA ARG A 287 23.96 9.90 7.72
C ARG A 287 22.68 9.52 8.48
N PHE A 288 22.69 8.43 9.24
CA PHE A 288 21.57 7.96 10.03
C PHE A 288 21.66 8.34 11.52
N GLY A 289 22.74 9.02 11.92
CA GLY A 289 22.94 9.51 13.29
C GLY A 289 21.73 10.24 13.89
N PRO A 290 21.08 11.17 13.15
CA PRO A 290 19.88 11.87 13.63
C PRO A 290 18.65 10.98 13.90
N PHE A 291 18.66 9.73 13.42
CA PHE A 291 17.51 8.82 13.49
C PHE A 291 17.79 7.55 14.31
N THR A 292 18.89 7.55 15.07
CA THR A 292 19.31 6.40 15.89
C THR A 292 18.23 5.93 16.85
N ASP A 293 17.49 6.85 17.47
CA ASP A 293 16.37 6.51 18.37
C ASP A 293 15.20 5.83 17.64
N LYS A 294 14.86 6.31 16.43
CA LYS A 294 13.83 5.68 15.60
C LYS A 294 14.24 4.29 15.15
N ILE A 295 15.49 4.14 14.71
CA ILE A 295 16.08 2.85 14.33
C ILE A 295 16.05 1.87 15.52
N GLN A 296 16.43 2.33 16.71
CA GLN A 296 16.38 1.49 17.90
C GLN A 296 14.95 1.12 18.28
N THR A 297 13.99 2.02 18.06
CA THR A 297 12.56 1.74 18.26
C THR A 297 12.09 0.60 17.36
N LEU A 298 12.45 0.60 16.07
CA LEU A 298 12.10 -0.49 15.15
C LEU A 298 12.66 -1.86 15.59
N ARG A 299 13.94 -1.90 16.02
CA ARG A 299 14.55 -3.12 16.59
C ARG A 299 13.80 -3.61 17.83
N ASN A 300 13.47 -2.68 18.74
CA ASN A 300 12.71 -3.02 19.96
C ASN A 300 11.31 -3.55 19.62
N MET A 301 10.65 -2.96 18.63
CA MET A 301 9.32 -3.37 18.16
C MET A 301 9.33 -4.77 17.53
N GLN A 302 10.41 -5.16 16.84
CA GLN A 302 10.56 -6.54 16.38
C GLN A 302 10.61 -7.53 17.54
N ASN A 303 11.42 -7.24 18.57
CA ASN A 303 11.50 -8.08 19.76
C ASN A 303 10.13 -8.19 20.46
N LEU A 304 9.42 -7.07 20.56
CA LEU A 304 8.07 -7.04 21.13
C LEU A 304 7.08 -7.86 20.28
N PHE A 305 7.10 -7.72 18.96
CA PHE A 305 6.29 -8.52 18.05
C PHE A 305 6.58 -10.02 18.21
N GLN A 306 7.86 -10.41 18.28
CA GLN A 306 8.28 -11.79 18.46
C GLN A 306 7.74 -12.36 19.77
N GLN A 307 7.91 -11.65 20.89
CA GLN A 307 7.41 -12.07 22.20
C GLN A 307 5.88 -12.16 22.24
N HIS A 308 5.20 -11.21 21.58
CA HIS A 308 3.74 -11.16 21.51
C HIS A 308 3.16 -12.31 20.70
N THR A 309 3.78 -12.65 19.57
CA THR A 309 3.22 -13.61 18.59
C THR A 309 3.78 -15.02 18.73
N GLY A 310 4.95 -15.19 19.34
CA GLY A 310 5.64 -16.48 19.48
C GLY A 310 6.25 -17.00 18.18
N VAL A 311 6.42 -16.15 17.15
CA VAL A 311 7.09 -16.55 15.90
C VAL A 311 8.56 -16.91 16.15
N ARG A 312 9.16 -17.66 15.21
CA ARG A 312 10.58 -18.03 15.31
C ARG A 312 11.47 -16.79 15.28
N ASP A 313 12.49 -16.80 16.13
CA ASP A 313 13.42 -15.70 16.27
C ASP A 313 14.78 -16.06 15.67
N TYR A 314 15.19 -15.32 14.65
CA TYR A 314 16.52 -15.35 14.04
C TYR A 314 17.16 -13.96 14.11
N SER A 315 16.81 -13.15 15.11
CA SER A 315 17.43 -11.84 15.34
C SER A 315 18.91 -12.01 15.72
N ALA A 316 19.74 -11.06 15.28
CA ALA A 316 21.17 -11.15 15.51
C ALA A 316 21.52 -10.99 17.00
N LYS A 317 22.57 -11.70 17.43
CA LYS A 317 23.20 -11.50 18.75
C LYS A 317 24.62 -11.02 18.53
N ASP A 318 24.97 -9.90 19.17
CA ASP A 318 26.29 -9.27 19.05
C ASP A 318 26.71 -8.98 17.59
N GLY A 319 25.74 -8.65 16.73
CA GLY A 319 25.98 -8.34 15.31
C GLY A 319 26.08 -9.58 14.39
N ILE A 320 25.79 -10.78 14.91
CA ILE A 320 25.85 -12.03 14.15
C ILE A 320 24.46 -12.68 14.13
N SER A 321 23.91 -12.88 12.93
CA SER A 321 22.66 -13.61 12.70
C SER A 321 22.85 -15.13 12.75
#